data_AF-A0A7Y3AB74-F1
#
_entry.id   AF-A0A7Y3AB74-F1
#
_cell.length_a   1.000
_cell.length_b   1.000
_cell.length_c   1.000
_cell.angle_alpha   90.00
_cell.angle_beta   90.00
_cell.angle_gamma   90.00
#
_symmetry.space_group_name_H-M   'P 1'
#
loop_
_entity.id
_entity.type
_entity.pdbx_description
1 polymer ?
#
loop_
_entity_poly.entity_id
_entity_poly.type
_entity_poly.pdbx_seq_one_letter_code
_entity_poly.pdbx_strand_id
1 'polypeptide(L)'
;MFGGLLPFAFLGVAYFLFWIWVAADVLRRPAEQWRTAGQSQIVWLLVIVILHVVGPLLYLVLARPALQRAGDGSAGTDITSDIVR
;
A
#
# COMPACT_ATOMS: atom_id res chain seq x y z
N MET A 1 38.29 4.43 13.06
CA MET A 1 37.80 3.52 11.99
C MET A 1 36.30 3.15 12.12
N PHE A 2 35.50 3.86 12.92
CA PHE A 2 34.07 3.52 13.15
C PHE A 2 33.06 4.36 12.35
N GLY A 3 33.50 5.41 11.65
CA GLY A 3 32.60 6.35 10.94
C GLY A 3 31.80 5.73 9.80
N GLY A 4 32.23 4.58 9.26
CA GLY A 4 31.51 3.88 8.20
C GLY A 4 30.30 3.08 8.66
N LEU A 5 30.23 2.63 9.93
CA LEU A 5 29.16 1.72 10.39
C LEU A 5 27.85 2.46 10.72
N LEU A 6 27.94 3.72 11.15
CA LEU A 6 26.81 4.59 11.46
C LEU A 6 25.81 4.76 10.29
N PRO A 7 26.24 5.10 9.07
CA PRO A 7 25.32 5.24 7.94
C PRO A 7 24.67 3.91 7.53
N PHE A 8 25.37 2.78 7.61
CA PHE A 8 24.77 1.47 7.30
C PHE A 8 23.72 1.07 8.34
N ALA A 9 23.99 1.30 9.63
CA ALA A 9 23.02 1.05 10.69
C ALA A 9 21.76 1.92 10.51
N PHE A 10 21.95 3.20 10.20
CA PHE A 10 20.84 4.11 9.92
C PHE A 10 20.02 3.67 8.70
N LEU A 11 20.68 3.27 7.61
CA LEU A 11 20.00 2.80 6.40
C LEU A 11 19.20 1.51 6.65
N GLY A 12 19.74 0.59 7.44
CA GLY A 12 19.04 -0.64 7.82
C GLY A 12 17.77 -0.36 8.64
N VAL A 13 17.85 0.55 9.61
CA VAL A 13 16.69 0.97 10.41
C VAL A 13 15.66 1.69 9.54
N ALA A 14 16.09 2.64 8.70
CA ALA A 14 15.21 3.37 7.80
C ALA A 14 14.48 2.42 6.83
N TYR A 15 15.19 1.45 6.27
CA TYR A 15 14.62 0.40 5.44
C TYR A 15 13.57 -0.42 6.19
N PHE A 16 13.89 -0.87 7.41
CA PHE A 16 12.97 -1.67 8.21
C PHE A 16 11.70 -0.90 8.59
N LEU A 17 11.85 0.37 8.99
CA LEU A 17 10.72 1.27 9.24
C LEU A 17 9.86 1.47 7.99
N PHE A 18 10.48 1.69 6.83
CA PHE A 18 9.78 1.81 5.56
C PHE A 18 9.00 0.54 5.22
N TRP A 19 9.62 -0.64 5.37
CA TRP A 19 8.98 -1.92 5.11
C TRP A 19 7.76 -2.16 6.02
N ILE A 20 7.90 -1.93 7.33
CA ILE A 20 6.78 -2.03 8.28
C ILE A 20 5.69 -1.02 7.95
N TRP A 21 6.06 0.22 7.64
CA TRP A 21 5.11 1.27 7.31
C TRP A 21 4.25 0.90 6.09
N VAL A 22 4.84 0.32 5.04
CA VAL A 22 4.10 -0.14 3.87
C VAL A 22 3.18 -1.32 4.21
N ALA A 23 3.63 -2.27 5.03
CA ALA A 23 2.77 -3.35 5.49
C ALA A 23 1.58 -2.82 6.33
N ALA A 24 1.82 -1.85 7.19
CA ALA A 24 0.77 -1.19 7.97
C ALA A 24 -0.22 -0.41 7.08
N ASP A 25 0.25 0.25 6.03
CA ASP A 25 -0.61 0.94 5.05
C ASP A 25 -1.56 -0.06 4.34
N VAL A 26 -1.09 -1.26 4.01
CA VAL A 26 -1.94 -2.34 3.47
C VAL A 26 -3.05 -2.72 4.44
N LEU A 27 -2.72 -2.91 5.72
CA LEU A 27 -3.68 -3.31 6.76
C LEU A 27 -4.67 -2.21 7.13
N ARG A 28 -4.28 -0.93 7.00
CA ARG A 28 -5.14 0.23 7.31
C ARG A 28 -6.22 0.46 6.25
N ARG A 29 -6.07 -0.11 5.04
CA ARG A 29 -7.10 0.04 3.99
C ARG A 29 -8.25 -0.93 4.22
N PRO A 30 -9.50 -0.45 4.15
CA PRO A 30 -10.67 -1.29 4.38
C PRO A 30 -10.79 -2.38 3.31
N ALA A 31 -11.22 -3.58 3.71
CA ALA A 31 -11.38 -4.75 2.83
C ALA A 31 -12.25 -4.46 1.60
N GLU A 32 -13.23 -3.56 1.74
CA GLU A 32 -14.14 -3.19 0.65
C GLU A 32 -13.41 -2.46 -0.49
N GLN A 33 -12.43 -1.59 -0.19
CA GLN A 33 -11.61 -0.93 -1.21
C GLN A 33 -10.80 -1.94 -2.02
N TRP A 34 -10.26 -2.96 -1.35
CA TRP A 34 -9.53 -4.04 -2.01
C TRP A 34 -10.42 -4.83 -2.96
N ARG A 35 -11.64 -5.16 -2.51
CA ARG A 35 -12.62 -5.87 -3.32
C ARG A 35 -13.05 -5.06 -4.54
N THR A 36 -13.32 -3.76 -4.39
CA THR A 36 -13.67 -2.87 -5.50
C THR A 36 -12.53 -2.70 -6.49
N ALA A 37 -11.28 -2.71 -6.03
CA ALA A 37 -10.10 -2.69 -6.90
C ALA A 37 -9.82 -4.04 -7.60
N GLY A 38 -10.58 -5.10 -7.31
CA GLY A 38 -10.33 -6.45 -7.83
C GLY A 38 -9.02 -7.07 -7.33
N GLN A 39 -8.53 -6.61 -6.17
CA GLN A 39 -7.26 -7.04 -5.59
C GLN A 39 -7.48 -7.67 -4.20
N SER A 40 -6.52 -8.48 -3.76
CA SER A 40 -6.57 -9.07 -2.41
C SER A 40 -5.52 -8.44 -1.50
N GLN A 41 -5.98 -7.93 -0.36
CA GLN A 41 -5.14 -7.39 0.70
C GLN A 41 -4.08 -8.40 1.15
N ILE A 42 -4.48 -9.66 1.35
CA ILE A 42 -3.60 -10.74 1.82
C ILE A 42 -2.53 -11.07 0.79
N VAL A 43 -2.86 -11.06 -0.50
CA VAL A 43 -1.88 -11.31 -1.56
C VAL A 43 -0.81 -10.21 -1.55
N TRP A 44 -1.21 -8.95 -1.46
CA TRP A 44 -0.25 -7.84 -1.40
C TRP A 44 0.57 -7.83 -0.11
N LEU A 45 -0.02 -8.18 1.02
CA LEU A 45 0.71 -8.35 2.28
C LEU A 45 1.78 -9.44 2.15
N LEU A 46 1.42 -10.60 1.57
CA LEU A 46 2.37 -11.69 1.33
C LEU A 46 3.48 -11.27 0.36
N VAL A 47 3.16 -10.53 -0.71
CA VAL A 47 4.16 -9.99 -1.64
C VAL A 47 5.13 -9.06 -0.92
N ILE A 48 4.65 -8.16 -0.06
CA ILE A 48 5.51 -7.28 0.75
C ILE A 48 6.40 -8.08 1.69
N VAL A 49 5.84 -9.12 2.33
CA VAL A 49 6.57 -9.92 3.31
C VAL A 49 7.62 -10.82 2.67
N ILE A 50 7.31 -11.47 1.54
CA ILE A 50 8.23 -12.38 0.86
C ILE A 50 9.29 -11.59 0.10
N LEU A 51 8.86 -10.58 -0.66
CA LEU A 51 9.73 -9.87 -1.60
C LEU A 51 10.51 -8.71 -0.97
N HIS A 52 10.35 -8.48 0.35
CA HIS A 52 11.13 -7.58 1.20
C HIS A 52 11.30 -6.16 0.62
N VAL A 53 12.35 -5.91 -0.17
CA VAL A 53 12.58 -4.58 -0.77
C VAL A 53 11.65 -4.33 -1.95
N VAL A 54 11.45 -5.34 -2.80
CA VAL A 54 10.74 -5.19 -4.07
C VAL A 54 9.24 -5.13 -3.85
N GLY A 55 8.72 -5.86 -2.86
CA GLY A 55 7.29 -5.94 -2.57
C GLY A 55 6.64 -4.59 -2.24
N PRO A 56 7.20 -3.81 -1.30
CA PRO A 56 6.76 -2.46 -1.01
C PRO A 56 6.78 -1.52 -2.21
N LEU A 57 7.83 -1.60 -3.05
CA LEU A 57 7.94 -0.77 -4.25
C LEU A 57 6.85 -1.12 -5.26
N LEU A 58 6.61 -2.41 -5.52
CA LEU A 58 5.52 -2.86 -6.38
C LEU A 58 4.16 -2.42 -5.85
N TYR A 59 3.94 -2.51 -4.54
CA TYR A 59 2.69 -2.07 -3.91
C TYR A 59 2.43 -0.58 -4.13
N LEU A 60 3.46 0.26 -3.92
CA LEU A 60 3.34 1.71 -4.08
C LEU A 60 3.04 2.13 -5.52
N VAL A 61 3.58 1.41 -6.51
CA VAL A 61 3.42 1.75 -7.93
C VAL A 61 2.15 1.15 -8.54
N LEU A 62 1.80 -0.09 -8.21
CA LEU A 62 0.72 -0.84 -8.85
C LEU A 62 -0.57 -0.85 -8.04
N ALA A 63 -0.49 -1.24 -6.76
CA ALA A 63 -1.68 -1.45 -5.93
C ALA A 63 -2.29 -0.13 -5.46
N ARG A 64 -1.45 0.78 -4.95
CA ARG A 64 -1.89 2.03 -4.33
C ARG A 64 -2.71 2.92 -5.28
N PRO A 65 -2.30 3.17 -6.53
CA PRO A 65 -3.11 3.96 -7.46
C PRO A 65 -4.42 3.25 -7.87
N ALA A 66 -4.44 1.91 -7.92
CA ALA A 66 -5.65 1.16 -8.21
C ALA A 66 -6.68 1.28 -7.08
N LEU A 67 -6.22 1.22 -5.83
CA LEU A 67 -7.06 1.37 -4.64
C LEU A 67 -7.64 2.79 -4.50
N GLN A 68 -6.88 3.81 -4.87
CA GLN A 68 -7.37 5.20 -4.89
C GLN A 68 -8.50 5.38 -5.91
N ARG A 69 -8.32 4.90 -7.14
CA ARG A 69 -9.36 4.95 -8.17
C ARG A 69 -10.62 4.18 -7.78
N ALA A 70 -10.46 3.05 -7.09
CA ALA A 70 -11.58 2.27 -6.59
C ALA A 70 -12.40 3.02 -5.52
N GLY A 71 -11.75 3.82 -4.68
CA GLY A 71 -12.43 4.70 -3.73
C GLY A 71 -13.17 5.86 -4.41
N ASP A 72 -12.57 6.46 -5.43
CA ASP A 72 -13.16 7.60 -6.16
C ASP A 72 -14.35 7.17 -7.05
N GLY A 73 -14.29 5.95 -7.63
CA GLY A 73 -15.36 5.40 -8.48
C GLY A 73 -16.68 5.14 -7.75
N SER A 74 -16.64 4.79 -6.46
CA SER A 74 -17.85 4.67 -5.64
C SER A 74 -18.54 6.02 -5.40
N ALA A 75 -17.79 7.12 -5.29
CA ALA A 75 -18.36 8.44 -5.06
C ALA A 75 -19.06 9.02 -6.31
N GLY A 76 -18.57 8.69 -7.51
CA GLY A 76 -19.16 9.20 -8.77
C GLY A 76 -20.52 8.58 -9.13
N THR A 77 -20.80 7.38 -8.64
CA THR A 77 -22.08 6.69 -8.94
C THR A 77 -23.21 7.22 -8.05
N ASP A 78 -22.93 7.54 -6.79
CA ASP A 78 -23.92 8.08 -5.84
C ASP A 78 -24.51 9.42 -6.31
N ILE A 79 -23.68 10.31 -6.88
CA ILE A 79 -24.14 11.63 -7.35
C ILE A 79 -25.16 11.51 -8.49
N THR A 80 -24.98 10.51 -9.37
CA THR A 80 -25.90 10.32 -10.50
C THR A 80 -27.26 9.78 -10.05
N SER A 81 -27.29 8.92 -9.02
CA SER A 81 -28.55 8.39 -8.47
C SER A 81 -29.35 9.40 -7.65
N ASP A 82 -28.69 10.34 -6.96
CA ASP A 82 -29.38 11.39 -6.19
C ASP A 82 -30.05 12.45 -7.08
N ILE A 83 -29.53 12.69 -8.29
CA ILE A 83 -30.10 13.67 -9.22
C ILE A 83 -31.39 13.16 -9.90
N VAL A 84 -31.58 11.84 -9.98
CA VAL A 84 -32.69 11.20 -10.72
C VAL A 84 -33.91 10.93 -9.81
N ARG A 85 -33.80 11.17 -8.50
CA ARG A 85 -34.85 10.91 -7.50
C ARG A 85 -35.61 12.17 -7.13
#